data_AF-A0A8J1KUT9-F1
#
_entry.id   AF-A0A8J1KUT9-F1
#
_cell.length_a   1.000
_cell.length_b   1.000
_cell.length_c   1.000
_cell.angle_alpha   90.00
_cell.angle_beta   90.00
_cell.angle_gamma   90.00
#
_symmetry.space_group_name_H-M   'P 1'
#
loop_
_entity.id
_entity.type
_entity.pdbx_description
1 polymer ?
#
loop_
_entity_poly.entity_id
_entity_poly.type
_entity_poly.pdbx_seq_one_letter_code
_entity_poly.pdbx_strand_id
1 'polypeptide(L)'
;MANSFCLSQCDVIGFDLDHTLCRYQLHESNKLIYESFAQYLVTEKGYSEELLCVSPEEWDFCSKGLVLDLEEGNFLKLDANGIVLRATHGTKSMTGEEIEEVYGEKREWKNFNTINGTYTRSAKYYFYDNHFDLPSALLCAKIVDCIEMTEGQKKYDFWKDIVAAIEHNYKTTAFKENCGTFFPAVKKDPSKYLKPCSDAVKHWLRDLKNSGKTLLLITSSHSDYCLLLCEHILGKNFEELFDIIITNALKPGFFSLIPQQRPFWALENDEEIHMLPSLEKPGWYSQGNWIHLSELLKKITEKSEPKVVYFGDSMRSDIFSAHHYSNWETVLIFEELEGEEVYKPNMTDWRSSLKKKGKYDICLLITSSAVSPLTT
;
A
#
# COMPACT_ATOMS: atom_id res chain seq x y z
N MET A 1 -15.57 12.28 -23.99
CA MET A 1 -14.77 11.12 -24.46
C MET A 1 -13.78 10.82 -23.37
N ALA A 2 -13.79 9.61 -22.80
CA ALA A 2 -12.73 9.23 -21.86
C ALA A 2 -11.41 9.20 -22.65
N ASN A 3 -10.41 9.96 -22.20
CA ASN A 3 -9.07 9.85 -22.78
C ASN A 3 -8.58 8.43 -22.54
N SER A 4 -8.29 7.69 -23.61
CA SER A 4 -7.70 6.36 -23.49
C SER A 4 -6.26 6.48 -23.00
N PHE A 5 -5.92 5.80 -21.91
CA PHE A 5 -4.55 5.69 -21.42
C PHE A 5 -3.65 5.01 -22.48
N CYS A 6 -2.46 5.56 -22.72
CA CYS A 6 -1.50 5.01 -23.67
C CYS A 6 -0.07 5.21 -23.18
N LEU A 7 0.54 4.13 -22.70
CA LEU A 7 1.88 4.17 -22.10
C LEU A 7 2.96 4.74 -23.05
N SER A 8 2.85 4.51 -24.36
CA SER A 8 3.82 5.03 -25.33
C SER A 8 3.82 6.56 -25.42
N GLN A 9 2.74 7.23 -25.01
CA GLN A 9 2.63 8.68 -24.97
C GLN A 9 3.24 9.31 -23.71
N CYS A 10 3.53 8.51 -22.68
CA CYS A 10 4.19 8.99 -21.47
C CYS A 10 5.68 9.23 -21.75
N ASP A 11 6.23 10.29 -21.19
CA ASP A 11 7.66 10.62 -21.29
C ASP A 11 8.44 10.02 -20.12
N VAL A 12 7.77 9.95 -18.98
CA VAL A 12 8.33 9.49 -17.71
C VAL A 12 7.45 8.38 -17.16
N ILE A 13 8.07 7.32 -16.67
CA ILE A 13 7.40 6.16 -16.08
C ILE A 13 8.00 5.95 -14.69
N GLY A 14 7.18 6.15 -13.66
CA GLY A 14 7.57 5.96 -12.27
C GLY A 14 6.95 4.72 -11.67
N PHE A 15 7.68 4.12 -10.73
CA PHE A 15 7.24 2.94 -9.99
C PHE A 15 7.45 3.15 -8.50
N ASP A 16 6.49 2.70 -7.70
CA ASP A 16 6.77 2.30 -6.32
C ASP A 16 7.59 0.99 -6.30
N LEU A 17 8.22 0.70 -5.16
CA LEU A 17 8.98 -0.52 -4.94
C LEU A 17 8.12 -1.61 -4.30
N ASP A 18 7.83 -1.49 -3.01
CA ASP A 18 7.16 -2.53 -2.22
C ASP A 18 5.75 -2.79 -2.75
N HIS A 19 5.36 -4.06 -2.90
CA HIS A 19 4.08 -4.50 -3.48
C HIS A 19 3.76 -4.00 -4.90
N THR A 20 4.72 -3.33 -5.57
CA THR A 20 4.61 -2.86 -6.95
C THR A 20 5.62 -3.58 -7.85
N LEU A 21 6.91 -3.23 -7.76
CA LEU A 21 7.98 -3.97 -8.43
C LEU A 21 8.45 -5.15 -7.58
N CYS A 22 8.57 -4.93 -6.27
CA CYS A 22 8.93 -5.93 -5.28
C CYS A 22 7.67 -6.60 -4.74
N ARG A 23 7.32 -7.73 -5.34
CA ARG A 23 6.22 -8.55 -4.87
C ARG A 23 6.66 -9.36 -3.65
N TYR A 24 5.82 -9.42 -2.63
CA TYR A 24 6.08 -10.23 -1.42
C TYR A 24 5.40 -11.60 -1.51
N GLN A 25 5.94 -12.57 -0.78
CA GLN A 25 5.29 -13.85 -0.50
C GLN A 25 4.25 -13.63 0.59
N LEU A 26 3.04 -13.18 0.20
CA LEU A 26 2.00 -12.67 1.11
C LEU A 26 1.74 -13.57 2.33
N HIS A 27 1.70 -14.88 2.16
CA HIS A 27 1.54 -15.82 3.29
C HIS A 27 2.68 -15.69 4.32
N GLU A 28 3.94 -15.73 3.86
CA GLU A 28 5.11 -15.66 4.73
C GLU A 28 5.31 -14.25 5.31
N SER A 29 5.09 -13.21 4.50
CA SER A 29 5.24 -11.82 4.96
C SER A 29 4.16 -11.43 5.95
N ASN A 30 2.90 -11.79 5.72
CA ASN A 30 1.80 -11.47 6.64
C ASN A 30 2.00 -12.13 8.00
N LYS A 31 2.43 -13.40 8.00
CA LYS A 31 2.80 -14.13 9.21
C LYS A 31 3.93 -13.43 9.97
N LEU A 32 5.02 -13.09 9.27
CA LEU A 32 6.15 -12.39 9.88
C LEU A 32 5.73 -11.05 10.50
N ILE A 33 4.94 -10.24 9.80
CA ILE A 33 4.46 -8.94 10.28
C ILE A 33 3.60 -9.11 11.54
N TYR A 34 2.62 -10.00 11.50
CA TYR A 34 1.77 -10.29 12.65
C TYR A 34 2.59 -10.73 13.86
N GLU A 35 3.45 -11.74 13.69
CA GLU A 35 4.29 -12.29 14.76
C GLU A 35 5.17 -11.19 15.36
N SER A 36 5.73 -10.33 14.51
CA SER A 36 6.57 -9.21 14.94
C SER A 36 5.81 -8.20 15.81
N PHE A 37 4.54 -7.92 15.49
CA PHE A 37 3.71 -7.00 16.28
C PHE A 37 3.20 -7.66 17.55
N ALA A 38 2.66 -8.88 17.46
CA ALA A 38 2.14 -9.63 18.58
C ALA A 38 3.23 -9.86 19.65
N GLN A 39 4.44 -10.24 19.23
CA GLN A 39 5.57 -10.42 20.12
C GLN A 39 5.89 -9.15 20.92
N TYR A 40 5.94 -7.99 20.24
CA TYR A 40 6.17 -6.70 20.88
C TYR A 40 5.07 -6.35 21.89
N LEU A 41 3.80 -6.55 21.53
CA LEU A 41 2.68 -6.27 22.44
C LEU A 41 2.71 -7.18 23.69
N VAL A 42 3.05 -8.45 23.53
CA VAL A 42 3.15 -9.38 24.66
C VAL A 42 4.32 -9.01 25.57
N THR A 43 5.52 -8.81 25.02
CA THR A 43 6.73 -8.62 25.85
C THR A 43 6.87 -7.21 26.41
N GLU A 44 6.60 -6.20 25.59
CA GLU A 44 6.86 -4.80 25.97
C GLU A 44 5.62 -4.11 26.55
N LYS A 45 4.42 -4.60 26.22
CA LYS A 45 3.15 -3.97 26.61
C LYS A 45 2.29 -4.83 27.53
N GLY A 46 2.67 -6.10 27.76
CA GLY A 46 1.99 -6.98 28.71
C GLY A 46 0.62 -7.49 28.25
N TYR A 47 0.38 -7.55 26.93
CA TYR A 47 -0.84 -8.15 26.38
C TYR A 47 -0.82 -9.69 26.55
N SER A 48 -1.99 -10.32 26.44
CA SER A 48 -2.16 -11.77 26.56
C SER A 48 -1.28 -12.55 25.56
N GLU A 49 -0.65 -13.63 26.02
CA GLU A 49 0.10 -14.57 25.16
C GLU A 49 -0.79 -15.23 24.10
N GLU A 50 -2.12 -15.22 24.28
CA GLU A 50 -3.09 -15.69 23.27
C GLU A 50 -2.95 -14.96 21.93
N LEU A 51 -2.43 -13.72 21.92
CA LEU A 51 -2.16 -12.98 20.68
C LEU A 51 -1.11 -13.68 19.79
N LEU A 52 -0.24 -14.53 20.35
CA LEU A 52 0.76 -15.28 19.57
C LEU A 52 0.16 -16.49 18.85
N CYS A 53 -1.08 -16.87 19.18
CA CYS A 53 -1.77 -18.02 18.61
C CYS A 53 -2.72 -17.58 17.50
N VAL A 54 -2.37 -17.92 16.25
CA VAL A 54 -3.20 -17.70 15.07
C VAL A 54 -3.39 -19.01 14.31
N SER A 55 -4.64 -19.40 14.11
CA SER A 55 -5.03 -20.52 13.26
C SER A 55 -5.00 -20.13 11.78
N PRO A 56 -4.79 -21.08 10.86
CA PRO A 56 -4.80 -20.80 9.42
C PRO A 56 -6.06 -20.08 8.93
N GLU A 57 -7.23 -20.43 9.48
CA GLU A 57 -8.54 -19.89 9.08
C GLU A 57 -8.73 -18.43 9.46
N GLU A 58 -8.04 -17.94 10.49
CA GLU A 58 -8.14 -16.54 10.94
C GLU A 58 -7.51 -15.56 9.94
N TRP A 59 -6.61 -16.02 9.06
CA TRP A 59 -5.96 -15.16 8.08
C TRP A 59 -6.93 -14.60 7.02
N ASP A 60 -8.07 -15.26 6.80
CA ASP A 60 -9.14 -14.79 5.91
C ASP A 60 -9.78 -13.48 6.40
N PHE A 61 -9.50 -13.07 7.65
CA PHE A 61 -9.91 -11.78 8.19
C PHE A 61 -9.22 -10.60 7.47
N CYS A 62 -7.99 -10.78 7.03
CA CYS A 62 -7.14 -9.71 6.51
C CYS A 62 -7.50 -9.37 5.05
N SER A 63 -8.24 -8.28 4.84
CA SER A 63 -8.57 -7.73 3.51
C SER A 63 -8.22 -6.25 3.43
N LYS A 64 -7.60 -5.81 2.32
CA LYS A 64 -7.50 -4.37 2.02
C LYS A 64 -8.88 -3.71 1.93
N GLY A 65 -8.95 -2.45 2.33
CA GLY A 65 -10.15 -1.63 2.38
C GLY A 65 -11.03 -1.87 3.61
N LEU A 66 -10.53 -2.57 4.64
CA LEU A 66 -11.16 -2.61 5.96
C LEU A 66 -10.97 -1.29 6.71
N VAL A 67 -11.95 -0.94 7.51
CA VAL A 67 -11.90 0.22 8.41
C VAL A 67 -12.03 -0.28 9.85
N LEU A 68 -11.04 0.01 10.68
CA LEU A 68 -11.17 -0.17 12.12
C LEU A 68 -11.83 1.06 12.72
N ASP A 69 -13.03 0.89 13.26
CA ASP A 69 -13.72 1.87 14.10
C ASP A 69 -13.26 1.69 15.54
N LEU A 70 -12.32 2.55 15.97
CA LEU A 70 -11.71 2.48 17.31
C LEU A 70 -12.70 2.88 18.41
N GLU A 71 -13.75 3.64 18.08
CA GLU A 71 -14.75 4.03 19.08
C GLU A 71 -15.62 2.82 19.47
N GLU A 72 -15.88 1.91 18.53
CA GLU A 72 -16.80 0.77 18.72
C GLU A 72 -16.09 -0.60 18.76
N GLY A 73 -14.78 -0.66 18.48
CA GLY A 73 -14.03 -1.93 18.41
C GLY A 73 -14.43 -2.80 17.21
N ASN A 74 -14.95 -2.16 16.17
CA ASN A 74 -15.54 -2.84 15.02
C ASN A 74 -14.66 -2.73 13.77
N PHE A 75 -14.67 -3.76 12.94
CA PHE A 75 -14.11 -3.71 11.60
C PHE A 75 -15.23 -3.63 10.58
N LEU A 76 -15.14 -2.63 9.69
CA LEU A 76 -16.20 -2.30 8.75
C LEU A 76 -15.73 -2.52 7.32
N LYS A 77 -16.60 -3.13 6.50
CA LYS A 77 -16.53 -3.07 5.04
C LYS A 77 -17.60 -2.11 4.56
N LEU A 78 -17.15 -0.98 4.00
CA LEU A 78 -18.03 0.09 3.55
C LEU A 78 -18.24 0.03 2.04
N ASP A 79 -19.37 0.56 1.57
CA ASP A 79 -19.57 0.90 0.16
C ASP A 79 -19.04 2.31 -0.16
N ALA A 80 -19.20 2.73 -1.43
CA ALA A 80 -18.76 4.05 -1.90
C ALA A 80 -19.51 5.25 -1.29
N ASN A 81 -20.63 5.02 -0.59
CA ASN A 81 -21.42 6.05 0.09
C ASN A 81 -21.25 6.02 1.62
N GLY A 82 -20.39 5.14 2.14
CA GLY A 82 -20.17 5.00 3.58
C GLY A 82 -21.19 4.11 4.30
N ILE A 83 -21.92 3.28 3.56
CA ILE A 83 -22.86 2.31 4.11
C ILE A 83 -22.10 1.07 4.56
N VAL A 84 -22.35 0.63 5.79
CA VAL A 84 -21.76 -0.59 6.36
C VAL A 84 -22.39 -1.81 5.69
N LEU A 85 -21.62 -2.48 4.82
CA LEU A 85 -22.02 -3.70 4.12
C LEU A 85 -21.84 -4.94 5.00
N ARG A 86 -20.73 -5.00 5.73
CA ARG A 86 -20.38 -6.06 6.69
C ARG A 86 -19.63 -5.44 7.86
N ALA A 87 -19.79 -6.02 9.04
CA ALA A 87 -19.02 -5.64 10.21
C ALA A 87 -18.65 -6.86 11.06
N THR A 88 -17.55 -6.75 11.79
CA THR A 88 -17.22 -7.60 12.92
C THR A 88 -17.02 -6.75 14.16
N HIS A 89 -17.32 -7.29 15.33
CA HIS A 89 -16.91 -6.77 16.62
C HIS A 89 -15.81 -7.68 17.15
N GLY A 90 -14.58 -7.15 17.26
CA GLY A 90 -13.39 -8.00 17.34
C GLY A 90 -13.37 -9.00 16.18
N THR A 91 -13.16 -10.29 16.45
CA THR A 91 -13.19 -11.33 15.40
C THR A 91 -14.60 -11.84 15.10
N LYS A 92 -15.61 -11.47 15.91
CA LYS A 92 -16.98 -11.98 15.77
C LYS A 92 -17.77 -11.21 14.71
N SER A 93 -18.30 -11.92 13.72
CA SER A 93 -19.19 -11.33 12.71
C SER A 93 -20.48 -10.78 13.33
N MET A 94 -20.89 -9.60 12.89
CA MET A 94 -22.16 -8.96 13.27
C MET A 94 -23.27 -9.32 12.28
N THR A 95 -24.47 -9.56 12.81
CA THR A 95 -25.72 -9.68 12.07
C THR A 95 -26.19 -8.34 11.53
N GLY A 96 -27.19 -8.36 10.64
CA GLY A 96 -27.78 -7.14 10.11
C GLY A 96 -28.42 -6.29 11.21
N GLU A 97 -29.10 -6.95 12.14
CA GLU A 97 -29.74 -6.32 13.29
C GLU A 97 -28.71 -5.67 14.23
N GLU A 98 -27.60 -6.37 14.53
CA GLU A 98 -26.50 -5.80 15.34
C GLU A 98 -25.84 -4.60 14.66
N ILE A 99 -25.68 -4.63 13.33
CA ILE A 99 -25.16 -3.47 12.56
C ILE A 99 -26.12 -2.28 12.63
N GLU A 100 -27.43 -2.52 12.50
CA GLU A 100 -28.44 -1.47 12.58
C GLU A 100 -28.58 -0.89 13.99
N GLU A 101 -28.37 -1.70 15.02
CA GLU A 101 -28.34 -1.23 16.41
C GLU A 101 -27.17 -0.26 16.65
N VAL A 102 -26.00 -0.54 16.09
CA VAL A 102 -24.80 0.30 16.28
C VAL A 102 -24.77 1.51 15.34
N TYR A 103 -25.10 1.32 14.06
CA TYR A 103 -24.93 2.33 13.00
C TYR A 103 -26.26 2.93 12.49
N GLY A 104 -27.38 2.57 13.12
CA GLY A 104 -28.73 2.99 12.73
C GLY A 104 -29.28 2.22 11.54
N GLU A 105 -30.60 2.34 11.29
CA GLU A 105 -31.32 1.62 10.23
C GLU A 105 -30.71 1.81 8.82
N LYS A 106 -30.12 2.99 8.57
CA LYS A 106 -29.48 3.28 7.28
C LYS A 106 -28.06 2.71 7.16
N ARG A 107 -27.47 2.25 8.27
CA ARG A 107 -26.10 1.74 8.37
C ARG A 107 -25.05 2.73 7.86
N GLU A 108 -25.34 4.02 7.98
CA GLU A 108 -24.44 5.10 7.57
C GLU A 108 -23.34 5.26 8.62
N TRP A 109 -22.08 5.06 8.23
CA TRP A 109 -20.99 5.27 9.16
C TRP A 109 -20.72 6.77 9.36
N LYS A 110 -20.96 7.27 10.58
CA LYS A 110 -20.89 8.71 10.94
C LYS A 110 -19.58 9.40 10.54
N ASN A 111 -18.47 8.66 10.51
CA ASN A 111 -17.14 9.20 10.20
C ASN A 111 -16.82 9.20 8.69
N PHE A 112 -17.72 8.71 7.82
CA PHE A 112 -17.44 8.60 6.39
C PHE A 112 -17.19 9.97 5.74
N ASN A 113 -18.01 10.96 6.07
CA ASN A 113 -17.89 12.30 5.49
C ASN A 113 -16.61 13.03 5.93
N THR A 114 -16.04 12.68 7.08
CA THR A 114 -14.74 13.20 7.54
C THR A 114 -13.54 12.58 6.83
N ILE A 115 -13.72 11.50 6.06
CA ILE A 115 -12.67 10.93 5.20
C ILE A 115 -12.38 11.85 4.00
N ASN A 116 -13.42 12.54 3.50
CA ASN A 116 -13.35 13.37 2.30
C ASN A 116 -12.59 14.68 2.57
N GLY A 117 -11.26 14.63 2.50
CA GLY A 117 -10.43 15.83 2.34
C GLY A 117 -9.19 15.89 3.23
N THR A 118 -9.11 15.07 4.29
CA THR A 118 -7.95 15.04 5.18
C THR A 118 -7.54 13.60 5.45
N TYR A 119 -6.50 13.13 4.76
CA TYR A 119 -5.83 11.85 4.99
C TYR A 119 -4.96 11.87 6.27
N THR A 120 -5.33 12.69 7.25
CA THR A 120 -4.66 12.78 8.55
C THR A 120 -5.04 11.60 9.41
N ARG A 121 -4.08 11.08 10.20
CA ARG A 121 -4.33 10.04 11.19
C ARG A 121 -5.49 10.47 12.11
N SER A 122 -6.50 9.62 12.23
CA SER A 122 -7.65 9.85 13.11
C SER A 122 -7.45 9.07 14.40
N ALA A 123 -7.79 9.67 15.54
CA ALA A 123 -7.84 8.95 16.81
C ALA A 123 -9.08 8.03 16.92
N LYS A 124 -10.01 8.10 15.95
CA LYS A 124 -11.30 7.39 15.98
C LYS A 124 -11.35 6.19 15.05
N TYR A 125 -10.50 6.17 14.03
CA TYR A 125 -10.54 5.10 13.04
C TYR A 125 -9.22 4.95 12.29
N TYR A 126 -9.03 3.77 11.71
CA TYR A 126 -7.89 3.45 10.87
C TYR A 126 -8.31 2.70 9.61
N PHE A 127 -7.60 2.94 8.51
CA PHE A 127 -7.85 2.28 7.22
C PHE A 127 -6.71 1.36 6.88
N TYR A 128 -7.04 0.11 6.57
CA TYR A 128 -6.10 -0.87 6.08
C TYR A 128 -6.06 -0.83 4.56
N ASP A 129 -5.12 -0.06 4.00
CA ASP A 129 -4.91 0.06 2.54
C ASP A 129 -3.55 -0.48 2.08
N ASN A 130 -2.73 -0.97 3.01
CA ASN A 130 -1.35 -1.36 2.77
C ASN A 130 -1.05 -2.72 3.41
N HIS A 131 -0.16 -3.50 2.79
CA HIS A 131 0.15 -4.85 3.25
C HIS A 131 1.06 -4.89 4.49
N PHE A 132 1.84 -3.83 4.76
CA PHE A 132 2.74 -3.80 5.94
C PHE A 132 2.01 -3.59 7.27
N ASP A 133 0.77 -3.12 7.26
CA ASP A 133 -0.06 -2.97 8.47
C ASP A 133 -1.29 -3.88 8.47
N LEU A 134 -1.70 -4.42 7.31
CA LEU A 134 -2.88 -5.28 7.18
C LEU A 134 -2.95 -6.43 8.19
N PRO A 135 -1.87 -7.18 8.49
CA PRO A 135 -1.91 -8.24 9.50
C PRO A 135 -2.28 -7.74 10.91
N SER A 136 -2.05 -6.45 11.21
CA SER A 136 -2.48 -5.86 12.48
C SER A 136 -4.01 -5.74 12.58
N ALA A 137 -4.77 -5.86 11.49
CA ALA A 137 -6.23 -5.88 11.54
C ALA A 137 -6.74 -7.07 12.37
N LEU A 138 -6.26 -8.28 12.07
CA LEU A 138 -6.56 -9.47 12.86
C LEU A 138 -6.06 -9.33 14.31
N LEU A 139 -4.86 -8.78 14.49
CA LEU A 139 -4.29 -8.57 15.82
C LEU A 139 -5.17 -7.64 16.67
N CYS A 140 -5.60 -6.52 16.10
CA CYS A 140 -6.51 -5.57 16.73
C CYS A 140 -7.87 -6.21 17.04
N ALA A 141 -8.40 -7.04 16.14
CA ALA A 141 -9.63 -7.80 16.37
C ALA A 141 -9.53 -8.74 17.56
N LYS A 142 -8.42 -9.48 17.69
CA LYS A 142 -8.17 -10.36 18.84
C LYS A 142 -7.96 -9.58 20.14
N ILE A 143 -7.35 -8.39 20.08
CA ILE A 143 -7.24 -7.51 21.25
C ILE A 143 -8.63 -7.09 21.74
N VAL A 144 -9.54 -6.72 20.84
CA VAL A 144 -10.94 -6.42 21.19
C VAL A 144 -11.58 -7.62 21.89
N ASP A 145 -11.43 -8.84 21.35
CA ASP A 145 -11.98 -10.04 21.98
C ASP A 145 -11.42 -10.27 23.40
N CYS A 146 -10.11 -10.09 23.60
CA CYS A 146 -9.48 -10.22 24.92
C CYS A 146 -10.04 -9.19 25.92
N ILE A 147 -10.20 -7.92 25.50
CA ILE A 147 -10.72 -6.85 26.36
C ILE A 147 -12.17 -7.14 26.77
N GLU A 148 -13.01 -7.62 25.84
CA GLU A 148 -14.40 -7.97 26.12
C GLU A 148 -14.53 -9.11 27.14
N MET A 149 -13.59 -10.06 27.12
CA MET A 149 -13.57 -11.16 28.09
C MET A 149 -13.16 -10.71 29.50
N THR A 150 -12.33 -9.66 29.63
CA THR A 150 -11.74 -9.27 30.92
C THR A 150 -12.40 -8.06 31.58
N GLU A 151 -12.87 -7.08 30.82
CA GLU A 151 -13.19 -5.74 31.36
C GLU A 151 -14.68 -5.35 31.24
N GLY A 152 -15.49 -6.04 30.44
CA GLY A 152 -16.95 -5.88 30.38
C GLY A 152 -17.49 -4.47 30.02
N GLN A 153 -16.62 -3.52 29.66
CA GLN A 153 -16.90 -2.15 29.18
C GLN A 153 -15.63 -1.54 28.57
N LYS A 154 -15.69 -0.53 27.70
CA LYS A 154 -16.21 -0.41 26.32
C LYS A 154 -15.27 0.51 25.50
N LYS A 155 -14.06 0.77 26.02
CA LYS A 155 -13.16 1.80 25.52
C LYS A 155 -11.87 1.15 25.04
N TYR A 156 -11.69 1.15 23.73
CA TYR A 156 -10.51 0.57 23.08
C TYR A 156 -9.38 1.61 23.02
N ASP A 157 -8.47 1.56 23.98
CA ASP A 157 -7.26 2.43 24.03
C ASP A 157 -5.96 1.64 23.75
N PHE A 158 -6.02 0.71 22.78
CA PHE A 158 -4.87 -0.10 22.37
C PHE A 158 -4.12 0.47 21.16
N TRP A 159 -4.71 1.42 20.42
CA TRP A 159 -4.16 1.87 19.14
C TRP A 159 -2.75 2.48 19.27
N LYS A 160 -2.48 3.20 20.36
CA LYS A 160 -1.14 3.73 20.66
C LYS A 160 -0.07 2.64 20.78
N ASP A 161 -0.44 1.46 21.25
CA ASP A 161 0.47 0.32 21.38
C ASP A 161 0.68 -0.38 20.03
N ILE A 162 -0.34 -0.45 19.19
CA ILE A 162 -0.21 -0.89 17.80
C ILE A 162 0.73 0.02 17.02
N VAL A 163 0.57 1.34 17.15
CA VAL A 163 1.50 2.31 16.55
C VAL A 163 2.91 2.10 17.06
N ALA A 164 3.09 1.88 18.37
CA ALA A 164 4.41 1.58 18.93
C ALA A 164 5.02 0.27 18.39
N ALA A 165 4.20 -0.76 18.12
CA ALA A 165 4.66 -2.02 17.51
C ALA A 165 5.09 -1.85 16.05
N ILE A 166 4.35 -1.04 15.28
CA ILE A 166 4.68 -0.66 13.90
C ILE A 166 5.99 0.14 13.90
N GLU A 167 6.11 1.16 14.76
CA GLU A 167 7.32 1.97 14.88
C GLU A 167 8.53 1.14 15.33
N HIS A 168 8.35 0.18 16.25
CA HIS A 168 9.42 -0.72 16.67
C HIS A 168 9.99 -1.54 15.51
N ASN A 169 9.13 -2.01 14.60
CA ASN A 169 9.54 -2.82 13.46
C ASN A 169 10.09 -2.01 12.29
N TYR A 170 9.57 -0.81 12.06
CA TYR A 170 9.87 -0.02 10.86
C TYR A 170 10.54 1.32 11.13
N LYS A 171 11.00 1.61 12.35
CA LYS A 171 11.82 2.80 12.62
C LYS A 171 13.01 2.84 11.66
N THR A 172 13.43 4.04 11.32
CA THR A 172 14.51 4.28 10.33
C THR A 172 15.78 3.48 10.58
N THR A 173 16.18 3.32 11.84
CA THR A 173 17.41 2.58 12.15
C THR A 173 17.23 1.07 12.23
N ALA A 174 16.00 0.54 12.16
CA ALA A 174 15.74 -0.87 12.45
C ALA A 174 16.40 -1.82 11.45
N PHE A 175 16.43 -1.46 10.17
CA PHE A 175 17.14 -2.25 9.17
C PHE A 175 18.64 -2.26 9.49
N LYS A 176 19.30 -1.09 9.52
CA LYS A 176 20.74 -0.97 9.80
C LYS A 176 21.18 -1.65 11.11
N GLU A 177 20.46 -1.41 12.20
CA GLU A 177 20.73 -1.99 13.53
C GLU A 177 20.37 -3.48 13.62
N ASN A 178 19.66 -4.02 12.62
CA ASN A 178 19.16 -5.39 12.62
C ASN A 178 18.35 -5.70 13.88
N CYS A 179 17.44 -4.78 14.26
CA CYS A 179 16.57 -4.92 15.43
C CYS A 179 15.11 -5.22 15.03
N GLY A 180 14.28 -5.54 16.03
CA GLY A 180 12.93 -6.06 15.81
C GLY A 180 12.96 -7.48 15.24
N THR A 181 11.88 -7.89 14.59
CA THR A 181 11.75 -9.25 14.03
C THR A 181 11.67 -9.24 12.52
N PHE A 182 11.01 -8.23 11.94
CA PHE A 182 10.79 -8.13 10.49
C PHE A 182 12.09 -8.06 9.68
N PHE A 183 12.89 -6.99 9.84
CA PHE A 183 14.09 -6.80 9.03
C PHE A 183 15.16 -7.89 9.22
N PRO A 184 15.44 -8.38 10.45
CA PRO A 184 16.38 -9.49 10.63
C PRO A 184 15.94 -10.77 9.90
N ALA A 185 14.65 -11.09 9.91
CA ALA A 185 14.13 -12.25 9.19
C ALA A 185 14.28 -12.09 7.67
N VAL A 186 13.91 -10.92 7.12
CA VAL A 186 14.04 -10.63 5.68
C VAL A 186 15.51 -10.63 5.25
N LYS A 187 16.42 -10.04 6.04
CA LYS A 187 17.87 -10.06 5.76
C LYS A 187 18.46 -11.48 5.73
N LYS A 188 18.01 -12.33 6.65
CA LYS A 188 18.51 -13.70 6.78
C LYS A 188 18.12 -14.58 5.60
N ASP A 189 16.89 -14.43 5.11
CA ASP A 189 16.38 -15.22 3.98
C ASP A 189 15.42 -14.40 3.11
N PRO A 190 15.94 -13.51 2.23
CA PRO A 190 15.09 -12.66 1.40
C PRO A 190 14.16 -13.48 0.50
N SER A 191 14.61 -14.62 -0.03
CA SER A 191 13.84 -15.45 -0.98
C SER A 191 12.57 -16.05 -0.36
N LYS A 192 12.55 -16.22 0.97
CA LYS A 192 11.37 -16.67 1.70
C LYS A 192 10.24 -15.63 1.67
N TYR A 193 10.58 -14.34 1.66
CA TYR A 193 9.62 -13.24 1.80
C TYR A 193 9.41 -12.44 0.52
N LEU A 194 10.36 -12.48 -0.41
CA LEU A 194 10.36 -11.68 -1.64
C LEU A 194 10.24 -12.58 -2.86
N LYS A 195 9.50 -12.13 -3.88
CA LYS A 195 9.41 -12.77 -5.19
C LYS A 195 10.33 -12.03 -6.17
N PRO A 196 11.34 -12.68 -6.76
CA PRO A 196 12.16 -12.07 -7.80
C PRO A 196 11.31 -11.57 -8.97
N CYS A 197 11.70 -10.45 -9.58
CA CYS A 197 11.09 -10.02 -10.83
C CYS A 197 11.36 -11.06 -11.93
N SER A 198 10.34 -11.32 -12.75
CA SER A 198 10.52 -12.16 -13.94
C SER A 198 11.48 -11.50 -14.93
N ASP A 199 12.13 -12.31 -15.76
CA ASP A 199 13.00 -11.78 -16.82
C ASP A 199 12.21 -10.90 -17.79
N ALA A 200 10.92 -11.16 -18.00
CA ALA A 200 10.05 -10.32 -18.83
C ALA A 200 9.95 -8.88 -18.27
N VAL A 201 9.78 -8.71 -16.96
CA VAL A 201 9.75 -7.37 -16.33
C VAL A 201 11.10 -6.68 -16.45
N LYS A 202 12.20 -7.40 -16.21
CA LYS A 202 13.56 -6.84 -16.34
C LYS A 202 13.85 -6.39 -17.77
N HIS A 203 13.48 -7.19 -18.77
CA HIS A 203 13.61 -6.80 -20.18
C HIS A 203 12.73 -5.60 -20.51
N TRP A 204 11.48 -5.58 -20.05
CA TRP A 204 10.57 -4.47 -20.28
C TRP A 204 11.10 -3.14 -19.72
N LEU A 205 11.65 -3.13 -18.50
CA LEU A 205 12.30 -1.93 -17.94
C LEU A 205 13.46 -1.44 -18.82
N ARG A 206 14.29 -2.36 -19.32
CA ARG A 206 15.38 -2.01 -20.26
C ARG A 206 14.84 -1.46 -21.58
N ASP A 207 13.79 -2.07 -22.14
CA ASP A 207 13.18 -1.63 -23.40
C ASP A 207 12.57 -0.23 -23.26
N LEU A 208 11.90 0.06 -22.14
CA LEU A 208 11.40 1.39 -21.83
C LEU A 208 12.54 2.42 -21.83
N LYS A 209 13.64 2.14 -21.11
CA LYS A 209 14.81 3.03 -21.06
C LYS A 209 15.46 3.20 -22.43
N ASN A 210 15.66 2.10 -23.18
CA ASN A 210 16.22 2.11 -24.54
C ASN A 210 15.35 2.87 -25.54
N SER A 211 14.03 2.93 -25.30
CA SER A 211 13.10 3.72 -26.12
C SER A 211 13.10 5.22 -25.79
N GLY A 212 13.99 5.67 -24.90
CA GLY A 212 14.15 7.07 -24.51
C GLY A 212 13.18 7.55 -23.44
N LYS A 213 12.52 6.65 -22.70
CA LYS A 213 11.70 7.02 -21.54
C LYS A 213 12.59 7.29 -20.34
N THR A 214 12.23 8.28 -19.52
CA THR A 214 12.84 8.48 -18.20
C THR A 214 12.18 7.57 -17.18
N LEU A 215 12.97 6.76 -16.47
CA LEU A 215 12.46 5.82 -15.47
C LEU A 215 12.73 6.30 -14.05
N LEU A 216 11.70 6.26 -13.20
CA LEU A 216 11.75 6.66 -11.80
C LEU A 216 11.44 5.47 -10.88
N LEU A 217 12.17 5.36 -9.78
CA LEU A 217 11.80 4.53 -8.63
C LEU A 217 11.54 5.45 -7.43
N ILE A 218 10.35 5.41 -6.84
CA ILE A 218 9.96 6.26 -5.71
C ILE A 218 9.41 5.37 -4.59
N THR A 219 10.25 5.07 -3.59
CA THR A 219 9.89 4.23 -2.45
C THR A 219 9.95 4.98 -1.12
N SER A 220 9.07 4.61 -0.20
CA SER A 220 9.14 5.03 1.21
C SER A 220 10.14 4.21 2.02
N SER A 221 10.73 3.13 1.48
CA SER A 221 11.82 2.40 2.11
C SER A 221 13.07 3.28 2.29
N HIS A 222 13.84 3.04 3.34
CA HIS A 222 15.20 3.60 3.46
C HIS A 222 16.15 3.02 2.39
N SER A 223 17.23 3.76 2.09
CA SER A 223 18.18 3.45 1.01
C SER A 223 18.77 2.04 1.14
N ASP A 224 19.18 1.69 2.35
CA ASP A 224 19.75 0.39 2.70
C ASP A 224 18.77 -0.80 2.46
N TYR A 225 17.50 -0.63 2.79
CA TYR A 225 16.48 -1.64 2.52
C TYR A 225 16.12 -1.70 1.03
N CYS A 226 15.99 -0.54 0.37
CA CYS A 226 15.78 -0.45 -1.07
C CYS A 226 16.88 -1.18 -1.85
N LEU A 227 18.14 -1.01 -1.44
CA LEU A 227 19.29 -1.70 -2.01
C LEU A 227 19.13 -3.22 -1.89
N LEU A 228 18.85 -3.75 -0.69
CA LEU A 228 18.65 -5.19 -0.49
C LEU A 228 17.51 -5.73 -1.36
N LEU A 229 16.37 -5.04 -1.38
CA LEU A 229 15.22 -5.45 -2.18
C LEU A 229 15.58 -5.49 -3.66
N CYS A 230 16.08 -4.38 -4.21
CA CYS A 230 16.35 -4.26 -5.63
C CYS A 230 17.46 -5.20 -6.10
N GLU A 231 18.54 -5.37 -5.34
CA GLU A 231 19.58 -6.36 -5.65
C GLU A 231 19.01 -7.77 -5.72
N HIS A 232 18.09 -8.11 -4.82
CA HIS A 232 17.45 -9.41 -4.79
C HIS A 232 16.47 -9.62 -5.95
N ILE A 233 15.61 -8.65 -6.24
CA ILE A 233 14.52 -8.82 -7.22
C ILE A 233 14.94 -8.49 -8.66
N LEU A 234 15.81 -7.51 -8.88
CA LEU A 234 16.23 -7.00 -10.19
C LEU A 234 17.68 -7.39 -10.53
N GLY A 235 18.54 -7.54 -9.52
CA GLY A 235 19.95 -7.89 -9.66
C GLY A 235 20.88 -6.73 -9.27
N LYS A 236 22.19 -7.01 -9.13
CA LYS A 236 23.18 -6.06 -8.61
C LYS A 236 23.32 -4.75 -9.39
N ASN A 237 22.98 -4.75 -10.67
CA ASN A 237 23.07 -3.57 -11.54
C ASN A 237 21.70 -2.89 -11.73
N PHE A 238 20.77 -3.05 -10.79
CA PHE A 238 19.42 -2.50 -10.92
C PHE A 238 19.41 -0.98 -11.09
N GLU A 239 20.40 -0.27 -10.54
CA GLU A 239 20.53 1.18 -10.68
C GLU A 239 20.58 1.62 -12.15
N GLU A 240 21.14 0.79 -13.03
CA GLU A 240 21.17 1.04 -14.48
C GLU A 240 19.78 1.02 -15.12
N LEU A 241 18.77 0.45 -14.45
CA LEU A 241 17.39 0.40 -14.94
C LEU A 241 16.64 1.71 -14.72
N PHE A 242 17.08 2.55 -13.78
CA PHE A 242 16.38 3.79 -13.42
C PHE A 242 17.26 5.00 -13.74
N ASP A 243 16.63 6.14 -14.02
CA ASP A 243 17.35 7.41 -14.17
C ASP A 243 17.37 8.16 -12.83
N ILE A 244 16.29 8.04 -12.06
CA ILE A 244 16.14 8.68 -10.74
C ILE A 244 15.61 7.65 -9.75
N ILE A 245 16.30 7.50 -8.63
CA ILE A 245 15.87 6.68 -7.49
C ILE A 245 15.63 7.61 -6.31
N ILE A 246 14.45 7.54 -5.70
CA ILE A 246 14.05 8.34 -4.55
C ILE A 246 13.65 7.37 -3.45
N THR A 247 14.44 7.32 -2.38
CA THR A 247 14.19 6.53 -1.18
C THR A 247 13.68 7.42 -0.05
N ASN A 248 13.11 6.83 1.00
CA ASN A 248 12.52 7.55 2.14
C ASN A 248 11.54 8.64 1.68
N ALA A 249 10.77 8.37 0.61
CA ALA A 249 9.88 9.35 -0.01
C ALA A 249 8.76 9.80 0.95
N LEU A 250 8.44 9.02 2.00
CA LEU A 250 7.34 9.20 2.97
C LEU A 250 6.07 9.74 2.30
N LYS A 251 5.62 8.98 1.29
CA LYS A 251 4.34 9.22 0.62
C LYS A 251 3.19 9.16 1.64
N PRO A 252 2.10 9.94 1.46
CA PRO A 252 1.83 10.87 0.35
C PRO A 252 2.57 12.22 0.47
N GLY A 253 3.38 12.44 1.51
CA GLY A 253 4.07 13.70 1.78
C GLY A 253 4.96 14.18 0.64
N PHE A 254 5.57 13.26 -0.11
CA PHE A 254 6.29 13.56 -1.36
C PHE A 254 5.46 14.38 -2.36
N PHE A 255 4.18 14.02 -2.52
CA PHE A 255 3.27 14.66 -3.47
C PHE A 255 2.56 15.88 -2.86
N SER A 256 2.28 15.88 -1.56
CA SER A 256 1.45 16.93 -0.96
C SER A 256 2.22 18.09 -0.34
N LEU A 257 3.49 17.90 0.05
CA LEU A 257 4.26 18.90 0.80
C LEU A 257 5.17 19.73 -0.11
N ILE A 258 5.42 20.97 0.31
CA ILE A 258 6.25 21.93 -0.42
C ILE A 258 7.74 21.79 -0.07
N PRO A 259 8.66 22.30 -0.92
CA PRO A 259 10.10 22.21 -0.70
C PRO A 259 10.62 22.56 0.70
N GLN A 260 10.07 23.58 1.35
CA GLN A 260 10.49 24.01 2.68
C GLN A 260 10.12 23.01 3.79
N GLN A 261 9.08 22.20 3.56
CA GLN A 261 8.64 21.16 4.49
C GLN A 261 9.30 19.81 4.19
N ARG A 262 9.71 19.58 2.94
CA ARG A 262 10.23 18.30 2.47
C ARG A 262 11.34 18.47 1.42
N PRO A 263 12.55 18.87 1.83
CA PRO A 263 13.69 19.01 0.93
C PRO A 263 14.20 17.64 0.48
N PHE A 264 14.91 17.62 -0.65
CA PHE A 264 15.70 16.46 -1.06
C PHE A 264 16.98 16.38 -0.24
N TRP A 265 17.50 15.17 -0.05
CA TRP A 265 18.78 14.93 0.58
C TRP A 265 19.71 14.17 -0.37
N ALA A 266 20.97 14.59 -0.40
CA ALA A 266 22.04 13.81 -1.01
C ALA A 266 22.40 12.62 -0.12
N LEU A 267 22.70 11.48 -0.76
CA LEU A 267 23.08 10.24 -0.09
C LEU A 267 24.58 9.95 -0.29
N GLU A 268 25.24 9.48 0.76
CA GLU A 268 26.57 8.87 0.71
C GLU A 268 26.58 7.62 1.59
N ASN A 269 26.86 6.45 1.03
CA ASN A 269 26.79 5.15 1.74
C ASN A 269 25.45 4.95 2.47
N ASP A 270 24.33 5.17 1.77
CA ASP A 270 22.95 5.05 2.28
C ASP A 270 22.55 6.06 3.38
N GLU A 271 23.41 7.03 3.71
CA GLU A 271 23.14 8.05 4.73
C GLU A 271 22.82 9.42 4.13
N GLU A 272 21.86 10.12 4.73
CA GLU A 272 21.49 11.49 4.37
C GLU A 272 22.58 12.47 4.84
N ILE A 273 23.23 13.17 3.91
CA ILE A 273 24.38 14.04 4.23
C ILE A 273 23.97 15.51 4.31
N HIS A 274 23.41 16.07 3.24
CA HIS A 274 23.00 17.46 3.20
C HIS A 274 21.75 17.66 2.34
N MET A 275 20.97 18.67 2.70
CA MET A 275 19.77 19.07 1.97
C MET A 275 20.15 19.70 0.62
N LEU A 276 19.36 19.38 -0.39
CA LEU A 276 19.47 19.92 -1.74
C LEU A 276 18.38 20.98 -1.96
N PRO A 277 18.76 22.22 -2.31
CA PRO A 277 17.78 23.28 -2.58
C PRO A 277 17.05 23.06 -3.92
N SER A 278 17.61 22.27 -4.82
CA SER A 278 17.05 21.90 -6.13
C SER A 278 17.69 20.58 -6.60
N LEU A 279 17.09 19.96 -7.61
CA LEU A 279 17.66 18.82 -8.32
C LEU A 279 18.20 19.27 -9.69
N GLU A 280 19.50 19.05 -9.93
CA GLU A 280 20.17 19.48 -11.16
C GLU A 280 20.44 18.36 -12.17
N LYS A 281 20.44 17.10 -11.72
CA LYS A 281 20.75 15.95 -12.57
C LYS A 281 20.01 14.70 -12.08
N PRO A 282 19.88 13.65 -12.91
CA PRO A 282 19.42 12.34 -12.45
C PRO A 282 20.37 11.76 -11.38
N GLY A 283 19.86 10.85 -10.57
CA GLY A 283 20.63 10.23 -9.49
C GLY A 283 19.77 9.58 -8.41
N TRP A 284 20.43 9.16 -7.34
CA TRP A 284 19.80 8.57 -6.15
C TRP A 284 19.69 9.62 -5.03
N TYR A 285 18.49 9.88 -4.57
CA TYR A 285 18.16 10.87 -3.55
C TYR A 285 17.30 10.28 -2.43
N SER A 286 17.28 10.98 -1.29
CA SER A 286 16.37 10.68 -0.18
C SER A 286 15.34 11.79 0.03
N GLN A 287 14.15 11.41 0.47
CA GLN A 287 13.00 12.28 0.75
C GLN A 287 12.54 13.09 -0.48
N GLY A 288 12.49 14.41 -0.37
CA GLY A 288 12.09 15.31 -1.45
C GLY A 288 10.60 15.46 -1.68
N ASN A 289 10.29 16.15 -2.76
CA ASN A 289 8.95 16.57 -3.13
C ASN A 289 8.77 16.58 -4.66
N TRP A 290 7.53 16.44 -5.12
CA TRP A 290 7.24 16.36 -6.55
C TRP A 290 7.54 17.68 -7.31
N ILE A 291 7.55 18.84 -6.64
CA ILE A 291 7.78 20.15 -7.29
C ILE A 291 9.21 20.21 -7.83
N HIS A 292 10.21 19.92 -6.99
CA HIS A 292 11.61 19.84 -7.42
C HIS A 292 11.85 18.71 -8.41
N LEU A 293 11.18 17.56 -8.26
CA LEU A 293 11.26 16.49 -9.25
C LEU A 293 10.73 16.96 -10.61
N SER A 294 9.59 17.66 -10.64
CA SER A 294 8.98 18.19 -11.86
C SER A 294 9.92 19.14 -12.61
N GLU A 295 10.63 20.00 -11.88
CA GLU A 295 11.65 20.88 -12.47
C GLU A 295 12.79 20.10 -13.14
N LEU A 296 13.29 19.05 -12.48
CA LEU A 296 14.29 18.16 -13.06
C LEU A 296 13.76 17.40 -14.29
N LEU A 297 12.54 16.87 -14.22
CA LEU A 297 11.93 16.14 -15.33
C LEU A 297 11.76 17.02 -16.57
N LYS A 298 11.39 18.30 -16.40
CA LYS A 298 11.33 19.26 -17.53
C LYS A 298 12.68 19.45 -18.20
N LYS A 299 13.77 19.51 -17.42
CA LYS A 299 15.14 19.61 -17.94
C LYS A 299 15.55 18.34 -18.69
N ILE A 300 15.33 17.16 -18.11
CA ILE A 300 15.75 15.86 -18.69
C ILE A 300 14.97 15.53 -19.97
N THR A 301 13.66 15.79 -19.96
CA THR A 301 12.79 15.46 -21.10
C THR A 301 12.75 16.55 -22.18
N GLU A 302 13.36 17.70 -21.91
CA GLU A 302 13.29 18.91 -22.76
C GLU A 302 11.84 19.34 -23.08
N LYS A 303 10.91 19.08 -22.15
CA LYS A 303 9.48 19.38 -22.30
C LYS A 303 9.00 20.29 -21.17
N SER A 304 8.15 21.26 -21.52
CA SER A 304 7.52 22.13 -20.52
C SER A 304 6.54 21.37 -19.62
N GLU A 305 5.90 20.34 -20.16
CA GLU A 305 4.89 19.51 -19.51
C GLU A 305 5.12 18.03 -19.88
N PRO A 306 6.12 17.36 -19.26
CA PRO A 306 6.35 15.94 -19.49
C PRO A 306 5.14 15.13 -19.01
N LYS A 307 4.69 14.18 -19.83
CA LYS A 307 3.62 13.27 -19.44
C LYS A 307 4.17 12.17 -18.54
N VAL A 308 3.68 12.08 -17.32
CA VAL A 308 4.12 11.09 -16.33
C VAL A 308 3.02 10.07 -16.07
N VAL A 309 3.41 8.79 -16.02
CA VAL A 309 2.59 7.73 -15.42
C VAL A 309 3.30 7.15 -14.21
N TYR A 310 2.54 6.86 -13.15
CA TYR A 310 3.06 6.28 -11.91
C TYR A 310 2.31 5.01 -11.53
N PHE A 311 3.08 3.95 -11.29
CA PHE A 311 2.59 2.64 -10.87
C PHE A 311 2.79 2.51 -9.35
N GLY A 312 1.76 2.11 -8.62
CA GLY A 312 1.82 1.92 -7.16
C GLY A 312 0.70 1.00 -6.67
N ASP A 313 0.79 0.52 -5.43
CA ASP A 313 -0.19 -0.40 -4.85
C ASP A 313 -1.09 0.25 -3.78
N SER A 314 -0.71 1.43 -3.28
CA SER A 314 -1.51 2.16 -2.30
C SER A 314 -2.43 3.19 -2.97
N MET A 315 -3.73 3.02 -2.75
CA MET A 315 -4.73 3.99 -3.22
C MET A 315 -4.49 5.40 -2.67
N ARG A 316 -4.01 5.52 -1.42
CA ARG A 316 -3.82 6.83 -0.76
C ARG A 316 -2.43 7.39 -0.99
N SER A 317 -1.40 6.56 -0.80
CA SER A 317 -0.01 7.01 -0.82
C SER A 317 0.51 7.17 -2.25
N ASP A 318 -0.02 6.43 -3.22
CA ASP A 318 0.43 6.46 -4.62
C ASP A 318 -0.62 7.03 -5.56
N ILE A 319 -1.77 6.37 -5.69
CA ILE A 319 -2.72 6.63 -6.79
C ILE A 319 -3.41 7.98 -6.63
N PHE A 320 -4.08 8.18 -5.49
CA PHE A 320 -4.75 9.44 -5.22
C PHE A 320 -3.76 10.60 -5.16
N SER A 321 -2.64 10.43 -4.45
CA SER A 321 -1.67 11.50 -4.22
C SER A 321 -0.98 11.96 -5.52
N ALA A 322 -0.51 11.04 -6.35
CA ALA A 322 0.14 11.37 -7.61
C ALA A 322 -0.83 12.00 -8.61
N HIS A 323 -2.08 11.53 -8.65
CA HIS A 323 -3.09 12.14 -9.50
C HIS A 323 -3.51 13.53 -8.98
N HIS A 324 -3.86 13.63 -7.71
CA HIS A 324 -4.45 14.84 -7.13
C HIS A 324 -3.47 16.00 -7.03
N TYR A 325 -2.23 15.75 -6.59
CA TYR A 325 -1.26 16.82 -6.34
C TYR A 325 -0.34 17.11 -7.54
N SER A 326 -0.06 16.11 -8.37
CA SER A 326 0.86 16.25 -9.51
C SER A 326 0.23 16.04 -10.89
N ASN A 327 -1.07 15.74 -10.96
CA ASN A 327 -1.81 15.49 -12.21
C ASN A 327 -1.16 14.39 -13.08
N TRP A 328 -0.60 13.37 -12.44
CA TRP A 328 -0.02 12.23 -13.14
C TRP A 328 -1.09 11.23 -13.55
N GLU A 329 -0.86 10.53 -14.66
CA GLU A 329 -1.58 9.29 -14.97
C GLU A 329 -1.17 8.23 -13.94
N THR A 330 -2.08 7.36 -13.53
CA THR A 330 -1.80 6.39 -12.46
C THR A 330 -2.28 5.00 -12.84
N VAL A 331 -1.51 4.00 -12.43
CA VAL A 331 -1.84 2.59 -12.60
C VAL A 331 -1.74 1.91 -11.25
N LEU A 332 -2.88 1.42 -10.75
CA LEU A 332 -2.93 0.64 -9.51
C LEU A 332 -2.48 -0.79 -9.77
N ILE A 333 -1.47 -1.24 -9.02
CA ILE A 333 -1.12 -2.65 -8.90
C ILE A 333 -1.96 -3.24 -7.76
N PHE A 334 -2.72 -4.28 -8.08
CA PHE A 334 -3.63 -4.92 -7.13
C PHE A 334 -3.45 -6.44 -7.19
N GLU A 335 -2.60 -6.96 -6.30
CA GLU A 335 -2.16 -8.37 -6.31
C GLU A 335 -3.30 -9.34 -5.97
N GLU A 336 -4.29 -8.88 -5.21
CA GLU A 336 -5.42 -9.67 -4.74
C GLU A 336 -6.27 -10.24 -5.90
N LEU A 337 -6.24 -9.60 -7.07
CA LEU A 337 -6.90 -10.09 -8.29
C LEU A 337 -6.29 -11.39 -8.84
N GLU A 338 -5.06 -11.75 -8.46
CA GLU A 338 -4.48 -13.04 -8.87
C GLU A 338 -5.10 -14.23 -8.12
N GLY A 339 -5.63 -14.02 -6.91
CA GLY A 339 -6.26 -15.06 -6.08
C GLY A 339 -7.73 -15.29 -6.39
N GLU A 340 -8.40 -14.32 -7.00
CA GLU A 340 -9.72 -14.49 -7.57
C GLU A 340 -9.55 -15.19 -8.93
N GLU A 341 -9.76 -16.52 -9.00
CA GLU A 341 -9.89 -17.20 -10.31
C GLU A 341 -10.87 -16.39 -11.15
N VAL A 342 -10.35 -15.72 -12.19
CA VAL A 342 -11.11 -14.85 -13.08
C VAL A 342 -12.28 -15.64 -13.65
N TYR A 343 -13.45 -15.46 -13.04
CA TYR A 343 -14.73 -15.99 -13.51
C TYR A 343 -14.96 -15.36 -14.88
N LYS A 344 -14.67 -16.08 -15.97
CA LYS A 344 -14.93 -15.63 -17.34
C LYS A 344 -16.41 -15.88 -17.65
N PRO A 345 -17.32 -14.89 -17.59
CA PRO A 345 -18.72 -15.13 -17.91
C PRO A 345 -18.84 -15.09 -19.43
N ASN A 346 -19.40 -16.15 -20.03
CA ASN A 346 -19.70 -16.17 -21.45
C ASN A 346 -20.59 -14.98 -21.85
N MET A 347 -20.08 -14.16 -22.75
CA MET A 347 -20.58 -12.82 -23.08
C MET A 347 -21.82 -12.84 -24.00
N THR A 348 -22.95 -13.44 -23.57
CA THR A 348 -24.16 -13.47 -24.42
C THR A 348 -25.54 -13.19 -23.80
N ASP A 349 -25.76 -13.09 -22.48
CA ASP A 349 -27.16 -13.02 -21.99
C ASP A 349 -27.44 -12.15 -20.76
N TRP A 350 -27.05 -10.86 -20.81
CA TRP A 350 -27.27 -9.93 -19.68
C TRP A 350 -28.67 -9.30 -19.60
N ARG A 351 -29.53 -9.47 -20.61
CA ARG A 351 -30.82 -8.75 -20.69
C ARG A 351 -32.03 -9.47 -20.12
N SER A 352 -31.93 -10.74 -19.71
CA SER A 352 -33.10 -11.56 -19.40
C SER A 352 -33.33 -11.91 -17.92
N SER A 353 -32.44 -11.53 -16.98
CA SER A 353 -32.47 -12.11 -15.62
C SER A 353 -32.50 -11.08 -14.47
N LEU A 354 -33.42 -10.11 -14.52
CA LEU A 354 -33.80 -9.31 -13.34
C LEU A 354 -35.00 -9.95 -12.61
N LYS A 355 -34.81 -11.10 -11.95
CA LYS A 355 -35.70 -11.57 -10.88
C LYS A 355 -34.94 -12.39 -9.84
N LYS A 356 -34.87 -11.83 -8.63
CA LYS A 356 -34.62 -12.45 -7.31
C LYS A 356 -34.02 -13.86 -7.30
N LYS A 357 -32.77 -13.96 -6.85
CA LYS A 357 -32.29 -15.00 -5.90
C LYS A 357 -30.96 -14.54 -5.30
N GLY A 358 -30.81 -14.72 -3.99
CA GLY A 358 -29.65 -14.28 -3.23
C GLY A 358 -28.44 -15.21 -3.37
N LYS A 359 -27.40 -14.80 -2.62
CA LYS A 359 -26.04 -15.36 -2.49
C LYS A 359 -25.07 -14.99 -3.61
N TYR A 360 -24.11 -14.15 -3.19
CA TYR A 360 -22.82 -13.79 -3.78
C TYR A 360 -22.88 -13.18 -5.19
N ASP A 361 -22.47 -11.90 -5.29
CA ASP A 361 -21.57 -11.36 -6.33
C ASP A 361 -21.74 -9.84 -6.45
N ILE A 362 -20.63 -9.13 -6.18
CA ILE A 362 -20.47 -7.69 -6.37
C ILE A 362 -19.94 -7.47 -7.80
N CYS A 363 -20.61 -6.60 -8.54
CA CYS A 363 -20.27 -6.24 -9.91
C CYS A 363 -19.16 -5.17 -9.92
N LEU A 364 -18.02 -5.44 -10.56
CA LEU A 364 -17.03 -4.42 -10.92
C LEU A 364 -16.68 -4.52 -12.41
N LEU A 365 -16.77 -3.37 -13.07
CA LEU A 365 -16.48 -3.16 -14.49
C LEU A 365 -14.96 -3.03 -14.69
N ILE A 366 -14.37 -3.85 -15.56
CA ILE A 366 -13.03 -3.62 -16.13
C ILE A 366 -13.15 -3.67 -17.65
N THR A 367 -12.84 -2.57 -18.31
CA THR A 367 -12.64 -2.53 -19.77
C THR A 367 -11.18 -2.80 -20.08
N SER A 368 -10.88 -3.97 -20.64
CA SER A 368 -9.61 -4.23 -21.34
C SER A 368 -9.84 -4.16 -22.84
N SER A 369 -9.15 -3.25 -23.54
CA SER A 369 -9.05 -3.28 -25.00
C SER A 369 -7.74 -3.94 -25.39
N ALA A 370 -7.87 -5.11 -26.00
CA ALA A 370 -6.81 -5.94 -26.53
C ALA A 370 -5.99 -5.25 -27.62
N VAL A 371 -4.67 -5.44 -27.57
CA VAL A 371 -3.75 -5.23 -28.69
C VAL A 371 -3.85 -6.47 -29.60
N SER A 372 -4.17 -6.27 -30.88
CA SER A 372 -4.08 -7.31 -31.91
C SER A 372 -2.85 -7.05 -32.78
N PRO A 373 -2.05 -8.08 -33.14
CA PRO A 373 -0.92 -7.91 -34.02
C PRO A 373 -1.38 -7.97 -35.49
N LEU A 374 -1.03 -6.96 -36.28
CA LEU A 374 -1.16 -7.04 -37.74
C LEU A 374 0.23 -7.03 -38.35
N THR A 375 0.58 -8.20 -38.88
CA THR A 375 1.55 -8.41 -39.95
C THR A 375 0.92 -8.01 -41.28
N THR A 376 1.67 -7.25 -42.07
CA THR A 376 1.96 -7.52 -43.49
C THR A 376 3.28 -6.88 -43.83
#